data_AF-A0A1M2VSX7-F1
#
_entry.id   AF-A0A1M2VSX7-F1
#
_cell.length_a   1.000
_cell.length_b   1.000
_cell.length_c   1.000
_cell.angle_alpha   90.00
_cell.angle_beta   90.00
_cell.angle_gamma   90.00
#
_symmetry.space_group_name_H-M   'P 1'
#
loop_
_entity.id
_entity.type
_entity.pdbx_description
1 polymer ?
#
loop_
_entity_poly.entity_id
_entity_poly.type
_entity_poly.pdbx_seq_one_letter_code
_entity_poly.pdbx_strand_id
1 'polypeptide(L)'
;MHTTSLLIADVLEHICELADPVTLSVMAQTARVLHEPAIYVLWRVLPDLMPLLQCFPTDCWTIEGNTFKFTRILRPKDWTSFLKYASLVRHLFQGKLCEPSLFMRSWCADAAAWETMCCLRPAAILFPQLRSFRWREIQLPNRCLPSFLICAGPHVSRVGLSDSFEHRAGNVTDELRSSFDIMAERS
;
A
#
# COMPACT_ATOMS: atom_id res chain seq x y z
N MET A 1 -15.12 -31.79 -10.17
CA MET A 1 -13.72 -31.90 -10.65
C MET A 1 -13.03 -30.53 -10.57
N HIS A 2 -12.78 -29.99 -9.36
CA HIS A 2 -12.23 -28.63 -9.17
C HIS A 2 -10.93 -28.57 -8.34
N THR A 3 -10.44 -29.71 -7.84
CA THR A 3 -9.33 -29.77 -6.87
C THR A 3 -7.94 -29.63 -7.48
N THR A 4 -7.75 -30.03 -8.75
CA THR A 4 -6.44 -29.94 -9.42
C THR A 4 -6.04 -28.51 -9.79
N SER A 5 -7.00 -27.63 -10.07
CA SER A 5 -6.71 -26.24 -10.44
C SER A 5 -6.24 -25.38 -9.27
N LEU A 6 -6.75 -25.64 -8.06
CA LEU A 6 -6.37 -24.92 -6.84
C LEU A 6 -4.95 -25.28 -6.40
N LEU A 7 -4.62 -26.58 -6.43
CA LEU A 7 -3.28 -27.06 -6.08
C LEU A 7 -2.19 -26.49 -6.99
N ILE A 8 -2.47 -26.27 -8.27
CA ILE A 8 -1.53 -25.66 -9.20
C ILE A 8 -1.34 -24.18 -8.89
N ALA A 9 -2.41 -23.44 -8.60
CA ALA A 9 -2.31 -22.02 -8.23
C ALA A 9 -1.50 -21.82 -6.94
N ASP A 10 -1.76 -22.64 -5.93
CA ASP A 10 -1.04 -22.58 -4.65
C ASP A 10 0.46 -22.87 -4.82
N VAL A 11 0.82 -23.84 -5.65
CA VAL A 11 2.23 -24.16 -5.93
C VAL A 11 2.92 -23.02 -6.69
N LEU A 12 2.24 -22.41 -7.67
CA LEU A 12 2.81 -21.28 -8.43
C LEU A 12 2.99 -20.04 -7.54
N GLU A 13 2.06 -19.77 -6.63
CA GLU A 13 2.22 -18.71 -5.62
C GLU A 13 3.42 -18.99 -4.73
N HIS A 14 3.58 -20.21 -4.20
CA HIS A 14 4.75 -20.57 -3.38
C HIS A 14 6.07 -20.43 -4.14
N ILE A 15 6.13 -20.81 -5.42
CA ILE A 15 7.32 -20.60 -6.26
C ILE A 15 7.62 -19.09 -6.36
N CYS A 16 6.60 -18.27 -6.58
CA CYS A 16 6.75 -16.82 -6.65
C CYS A 16 7.18 -16.22 -5.30
N GLU A 17 6.69 -16.72 -4.17
CA GLU A 17 7.09 -16.27 -2.83
C GLU A 17 8.57 -16.47 -2.52
N LEU A 18 9.22 -17.44 -3.17
CA LEU A 18 10.65 -17.70 -3.02
C LEU A 18 11.54 -16.79 -3.88
N ALA A 19 10.95 -16.03 -4.82
CA ALA A 19 11.67 -15.14 -5.72
C ALA A 19 11.81 -13.73 -5.13
N ASP A 20 12.92 -13.06 -5.45
CA ASP A 20 13.11 -11.65 -5.13
C ASP A 20 12.24 -10.75 -6.04
N PRO A 21 12.00 -9.46 -5.70
CA PRO A 21 11.15 -8.56 -6.47
C PRO A 21 11.57 -8.38 -7.94
N VAL A 22 12.87 -8.44 -8.26
CA VAL A 22 13.36 -8.32 -9.63
C VAL A 22 12.97 -9.57 -10.41
N THR A 23 13.23 -10.75 -9.83
CA THR A 23 12.83 -12.03 -10.42
C THR A 23 11.31 -12.12 -10.60
N LEU A 24 10.52 -11.70 -9.62
CA LEU A 24 9.05 -11.63 -9.71
C LEU A 24 8.59 -10.75 -10.88
N SER A 25 9.22 -9.58 -11.05
CA SER A 25 8.91 -8.67 -12.15
C SER A 25 9.21 -9.29 -13.50
N VAL A 26 10.30 -10.06 -13.61
CA VAL A 26 10.65 -10.82 -14.83
C VAL A 26 9.66 -11.95 -15.07
N MET A 27 9.31 -12.74 -14.04
CA MET A 27 8.32 -13.83 -14.13
C MET A 27 6.95 -13.30 -14.59
N ALA A 28 6.51 -12.17 -14.04
CA ALA A 28 5.25 -11.53 -14.41
C ALA A 28 5.21 -11.10 -15.89
N GLN A 29 6.36 -10.80 -16.49
CA GLN A 29 6.47 -10.32 -17.87
C GLN A 29 6.73 -11.45 -18.88
N THR A 30 7.42 -12.52 -18.47
CA THR A 30 7.96 -13.54 -19.38
C THR A 30 7.08 -14.79 -19.53
N ALA A 31 6.29 -15.14 -18.52
CA ALA A 31 5.49 -16.36 -18.53
C ALA A 31 4.03 -16.09 -18.15
N ARG A 32 3.10 -16.34 -19.08
CA ARG A 32 1.65 -16.13 -18.86
C ARG A 32 1.12 -16.90 -17.65
N VAL A 33 1.60 -18.12 -17.43
CA VAL A 33 1.19 -18.96 -16.29
C VAL A 33 1.67 -18.41 -14.94
N LEU A 34 2.76 -17.64 -14.94
CA LEU A 34 3.30 -16.99 -13.75
C LEU A 34 2.82 -15.54 -13.61
N HIS A 35 2.12 -14.98 -14.60
CA HIS A 35 1.72 -13.57 -14.59
C HIS A 35 0.89 -13.22 -13.36
N GLU A 36 -0.23 -13.92 -13.15
CA GLU A 36 -1.13 -13.63 -12.03
C GLU A 36 -0.49 -13.93 -10.67
N PRO A 37 0.15 -15.11 -10.44
CA PRO A 37 0.83 -15.39 -9.17
C PRO A 37 1.95 -14.41 -8.84
N ALA A 38 2.79 -14.06 -9.83
CA ALA A 38 3.91 -13.14 -9.61
C ALA A 38 3.44 -11.71 -9.33
N ILE A 39 2.45 -11.21 -10.07
CA ILE A 39 1.83 -9.91 -9.80
C ILE A 39 1.18 -9.91 -8.41
N TYR A 40 0.46 -10.96 -8.05
CA TYR A 40 -0.15 -11.06 -6.73
C TYR A 40 0.91 -11.00 -5.62
N VAL A 41 1.96 -11.81 -5.69
CA VAL A 41 3.04 -11.80 -4.68
C VAL A 41 3.75 -10.44 -4.62
N LEU A 42 4.04 -9.83 -5.78
CA LEU A 42 4.72 -8.53 -5.87
C LEU A 42 3.94 -7.40 -5.18
N TRP A 43 2.62 -7.39 -5.33
CA TRP A 43 1.76 -6.33 -4.78
C TRP A 43 1.17 -6.67 -3.42
N ARG A 44 1.24 -7.92 -2.97
CA ARG A 44 0.68 -8.35 -1.68
C ARG A 44 1.31 -7.65 -0.48
N VAL A 45 2.62 -7.42 -0.55
CA VAL A 45 3.41 -6.75 0.49
C VAL A 45 4.15 -5.59 -0.15
N LEU A 46 3.76 -4.35 0.16
CA LEU A 46 4.49 -3.17 -0.28
C LEU A 46 5.21 -2.51 0.90
N PRO A 47 6.38 -1.91 0.67
CA PRO A 47 7.12 -1.22 1.72
C PRO A 47 6.42 0.07 2.17
N ASP A 48 5.78 0.79 1.25
CA ASP A 48 5.07 2.05 1.47
C ASP A 48 3.96 2.25 0.40
N LEU A 49 3.30 3.41 0.40
CA LEU A 49 2.26 3.76 -0.56
C LEU A 49 2.77 4.15 -1.96
N MET A 50 4.05 4.48 -2.10
CA MET A 50 4.58 5.10 -3.31
C MET A 50 4.45 4.24 -4.56
N PRO A 51 4.70 2.90 -4.54
CA PRO A 51 4.45 2.04 -5.69
C PRO A 51 3.02 2.15 -6.22
N LEU A 52 2.03 2.32 -5.34
CA LEU A 52 0.64 2.51 -5.74
C LEU A 52 0.40 3.91 -6.31
N LEU A 53 0.94 4.95 -5.69
CA LEU A 53 0.80 6.32 -6.17
C LEU A 53 1.42 6.50 -7.56
N GLN A 54 2.52 5.80 -7.84
CA GLN A 54 3.15 5.80 -9.17
C GLN A 54 2.35 5.03 -10.23
N CYS A 55 1.31 4.28 -9.85
CA CYS A 55 0.38 3.67 -10.81
C CYS A 55 -0.60 4.68 -11.42
N PHE A 56 -0.69 5.91 -10.90
CA PHE A 56 -1.40 6.98 -11.60
C PHE A 56 -0.68 7.35 -12.90
N PRO A 57 -1.41 7.78 -13.95
CA PRO A 57 -0.80 8.26 -15.18
C PRO A 57 0.30 9.29 -14.91
N THR A 58 1.38 9.23 -15.68
CA THR A 58 2.59 10.06 -15.48
C THR A 58 2.32 11.56 -15.59
N ASP A 59 1.24 11.97 -16.26
CA ASP A 59 0.79 13.37 -16.35
C ASP A 59 -0.02 13.83 -15.13
N CYS A 60 -0.41 12.92 -14.23
CA CYS A 60 -1.19 13.23 -13.03
C CYS A 60 -0.35 13.71 -11.86
N TRP A 61 0.94 13.43 -11.83
CA TRP A 61 1.76 13.63 -10.64
C TRP A 61 3.17 14.08 -10.94
N THR A 62 3.81 14.64 -9.93
CA THR A 62 5.22 15.01 -9.93
C THR A 62 5.82 14.72 -8.56
N ILE A 63 7.14 14.59 -8.50
CA ILE A 63 7.89 14.52 -7.25
C ILE A 63 8.71 15.80 -7.16
N GLU A 64 8.33 16.68 -6.23
CA GLU A 64 9.06 17.91 -5.93
C GLU A 64 9.90 17.68 -4.67
N GLY A 65 11.22 17.63 -4.83
CA GLY A 65 12.13 17.23 -3.76
C GLY A 65 11.89 15.77 -3.35
N ASN A 66 11.30 15.57 -2.18
CA ASN A 66 10.90 14.25 -1.68
C ASN A 66 9.38 14.10 -1.52
N THR A 67 8.59 14.99 -2.12
CA THR A 67 7.15 15.04 -1.92
C THR A 67 6.39 14.71 -3.19
N PHE A 68 5.52 13.70 -3.13
CA PHE A 68 4.58 13.37 -4.21
C PHE A 68 3.41 14.35 -4.19
N LYS A 69 3.10 14.92 -5.36
CA LYS A 69 1.97 15.85 -5.56
C LYS A 69 1.22 15.52 -6.83
N PHE A 70 -0.09 15.75 -6.83
CA PHE A 70 -0.88 15.73 -8.05
C PHE A 70 -0.74 17.06 -8.81
N THR A 71 -0.51 16.98 -10.12
CA THR A 71 -0.38 18.14 -11.02
C THR A 71 -1.72 18.56 -11.62
N ARG A 72 -2.73 17.69 -11.56
CA ARG A 72 -4.09 17.93 -12.03
C ARG A 72 -5.12 17.15 -11.22
N ILE A 73 -6.39 17.51 -11.39
CA ILE A 73 -7.52 16.77 -10.82
C ILE A 73 -7.58 15.36 -11.45
N LEU A 74 -7.74 14.36 -10.60
CA LEU A 74 -7.89 12.95 -10.99
C LEU A 74 -9.28 12.69 -11.58
N ARG A 75 -9.30 12.04 -12.74
CA ARG A 75 -10.52 11.56 -13.41
C ARG A 75 -10.75 10.10 -13.04
N PRO A 76 -11.99 9.59 -13.10
CA PRO A 76 -12.28 8.19 -12.78
C PRO A 76 -11.37 7.16 -13.49
N LYS A 77 -11.00 7.42 -14.74
CA LYS A 77 -10.10 6.55 -15.53
C LYS A 77 -8.66 6.51 -15.00
N ASP A 78 -8.18 7.56 -14.34
CA ASP A 78 -6.83 7.62 -13.81
C ASP A 78 -6.62 6.62 -12.65
N TRP A 79 -7.72 6.21 -12.00
CA TRP A 79 -7.72 5.29 -10.87
C TRP A 79 -7.60 3.82 -11.26
N THR A 80 -7.73 3.45 -12.55
CA THR A 80 -7.85 2.05 -12.97
C THR A 80 -6.67 1.20 -12.53
N SER A 81 -5.44 1.65 -12.78
CA SER A 81 -4.23 0.93 -12.36
C SER A 81 -4.06 0.94 -10.84
N PHE A 82 -4.28 2.10 -10.21
CA PHE A 82 -4.21 2.23 -8.75
C PHE A 82 -5.13 1.21 -8.06
N LEU A 83 -6.42 1.19 -8.40
CA LEU A 83 -7.40 0.33 -7.75
C LEU A 83 -7.17 -1.16 -8.03
N LYS A 84 -6.74 -1.49 -9.26
CA LYS A 84 -6.37 -2.85 -9.63
C LYS A 84 -5.33 -3.39 -8.66
N TYR A 85 -4.22 -2.67 -8.46
CA TYR A 85 -3.13 -3.13 -7.62
C TYR A 85 -3.42 -2.95 -6.12
N ALA A 86 -4.10 -1.87 -5.72
CA ALA A 86 -4.51 -1.65 -4.34
C ALA A 86 -5.41 -2.77 -3.80
N SER A 87 -6.19 -3.43 -4.66
CA SER A 87 -7.01 -4.60 -4.30
C SER A 87 -6.20 -5.84 -3.92
N LEU A 88 -4.92 -5.91 -4.32
CA LEU A 88 -4.04 -7.04 -4.03
C LEU A 88 -3.23 -6.83 -2.74
N VAL A 89 -3.10 -5.58 -2.29
CA VAL A 89 -2.30 -5.21 -1.12
C VAL A 89 -2.93 -5.75 0.16
N ARG A 90 -2.18 -6.59 0.88
CA ARG A 90 -2.57 -7.10 2.21
C ARG A 90 -1.73 -6.49 3.32
N HIS A 91 -0.54 -6.06 2.99
CA HIS A 91 0.49 -5.68 3.95
C HIS A 91 1.21 -4.43 3.46
N LEU A 92 1.16 -3.36 4.24
CA LEU A 92 1.95 -2.15 4.01
C LEU A 92 2.98 -2.03 5.11
N PHE A 93 4.13 -2.66 4.87
CA PHE A 93 5.27 -2.54 5.75
C PHE A 93 6.58 -2.95 5.06
N GLN A 94 7.70 -2.44 5.56
CA GLN A 94 9.04 -2.83 5.12
C GLN A 94 9.33 -4.28 5.56
N GLY A 95 8.99 -5.22 4.68
CA GLY A 95 9.19 -6.64 4.89
C GLY A 95 10.65 -7.07 4.73
N LYS A 96 10.97 -8.30 5.17
CA LYS A 96 12.32 -8.90 5.07
C LYS A 96 12.84 -9.05 3.63
N LEU A 97 11.95 -9.00 2.64
CA LEU A 97 12.27 -9.19 1.22
C LEU A 97 12.80 -7.94 0.52
N CYS A 98 12.65 -6.77 1.15
CA CYS A 98 13.26 -5.54 0.66
C CYS A 98 14.62 -5.38 1.34
N GLU A 99 15.68 -5.89 0.70
CA GLU A 99 17.02 -5.31 0.90
C GLU A 99 16.87 -3.78 0.80
N PRO A 100 17.43 -3.00 1.73
CA PRO A 100 17.40 -1.55 1.64
C PRO A 100 18.21 -1.15 0.42
N SER A 101 17.57 -1.10 -0.74
CA SER A 101 18.15 -0.48 -1.90
C SER A 101 18.50 0.95 -1.48
N LEU A 102 19.77 1.32 -1.66
CA LEU A 102 20.34 2.64 -1.36
C LEU A 102 19.65 3.81 -2.13
N PHE A 103 18.54 3.51 -2.81
CA PHE A 103 17.74 4.38 -3.67
C PHE A 103 16.31 4.61 -3.16
N MET A 104 15.86 4.00 -2.06
CA MET A 104 14.62 4.46 -1.41
C MET A 104 14.87 5.82 -0.74
N ARG A 105 14.87 6.89 -1.54
CA ARG A 105 14.48 8.19 -1.04
C ARG A 105 13.10 7.98 -0.42
N SER A 106 13.01 8.22 0.88
CA SER A 106 11.73 8.25 1.59
C SER A 106 10.90 9.35 0.96
N TRP A 107 10.08 8.96 -0.02
CA TRP A 107 9.16 9.86 -0.69
C TRP A 107 7.89 9.92 0.15
N CYS A 108 7.52 11.11 0.59
CA CYS A 108 6.31 11.33 1.35
C CYS A 108 5.21 11.79 0.42
N ALA A 109 4.03 11.21 0.55
CA ALA A 109 2.85 11.80 -0.08
C ALA A 109 2.44 13.03 0.74
N ASP A 110 2.25 14.16 0.06
CA ASP A 110 1.74 15.35 0.73
C ASP A 110 0.34 15.07 1.31
N ALA A 111 0.00 15.71 2.43
CA ALA A 111 -1.35 15.58 2.97
C ALA A 111 -2.41 16.07 1.98
N ALA A 112 -2.11 17.15 1.25
CA ALA A 112 -3.01 17.66 0.21
C ALA A 112 -3.23 16.62 -0.91
N ALA A 113 -2.20 15.83 -1.24
CA ALA A 113 -2.33 14.75 -2.21
C ALA A 113 -3.24 13.64 -1.66
N TRP A 114 -3.05 13.23 -0.42
CA TRP A 114 -3.91 12.24 0.24
C TRP A 114 -5.36 12.72 0.39
N GLU A 115 -5.57 13.96 0.81
CA GLU A 115 -6.89 14.58 0.91
C GLU A 115 -7.58 14.63 -0.46
N THR A 116 -6.84 15.01 -1.51
CA THR A 116 -7.34 14.97 -2.90
C THR A 116 -7.80 13.57 -3.29
N MET A 117 -7.05 12.53 -2.92
CA MET A 117 -7.47 11.14 -3.14
C MET A 117 -8.76 10.82 -2.38
N CYS A 118 -8.86 11.21 -1.11
CA CYS A 118 -10.07 10.97 -0.31
C CYS A 118 -11.31 11.66 -0.90
N CYS A 119 -11.16 12.84 -1.50
CA CYS A 119 -12.25 13.57 -2.14
C CYS A 119 -12.65 13.03 -3.51
N LEU A 120 -11.70 12.50 -4.29
CA LEU A 120 -11.91 12.10 -5.68
C LEU A 120 -12.05 10.59 -5.89
N ARG A 121 -11.88 9.78 -4.83
CA ARG A 121 -11.93 8.32 -4.92
C ARG A 121 -13.26 7.83 -5.53
N PRO A 122 -13.22 6.96 -6.54
CA PRO A 122 -14.43 6.37 -7.11
C PRO A 122 -15.02 5.25 -6.23
N ALA A 123 -14.27 4.79 -5.22
CA ALA A 123 -14.69 3.78 -4.25
C ALA A 123 -14.42 4.26 -2.82
N ALA A 124 -15.33 3.96 -1.89
CA ALA A 124 -15.17 4.34 -0.48
C ALA A 124 -13.95 3.66 0.17
N ILE A 125 -13.65 2.43 -0.23
CA ILE A 125 -12.52 1.64 0.24
C ILE A 125 -11.49 1.56 -0.88
N LEU A 126 -10.27 2.03 -0.61
CA LEU A 126 -9.16 1.99 -1.55
C LEU A 126 -8.33 0.70 -1.41
N PHE A 127 -8.26 0.14 -0.20
CA PHE A 127 -7.46 -1.06 0.09
C PHE A 127 -8.34 -2.18 0.64
N PRO A 128 -9.20 -2.79 -0.19
CA PRO A 128 -10.23 -3.73 0.29
C PRO A 128 -9.68 -4.99 0.94
N GLN A 129 -8.42 -5.35 0.67
CA GLN A 129 -7.78 -6.55 1.21
C GLN A 129 -6.69 -6.24 2.24
N LEU A 130 -6.56 -4.98 2.68
CA LEU A 130 -5.51 -4.61 3.64
C LEU A 130 -5.77 -5.28 4.99
N ARG A 131 -4.77 -6.01 5.49
CA ARG A 131 -4.84 -6.76 6.75
C ARG A 131 -3.93 -6.16 7.80
N SER A 132 -2.77 -5.67 7.39
CA SER A 132 -1.84 -5.04 8.31
C SER A 132 -1.03 -3.92 7.70
N PHE A 133 -0.69 -2.93 8.52
CA PHE A 133 0.27 -1.91 8.11
C PHE A 133 1.06 -1.37 9.29
N ARG A 134 2.23 -0.77 9.01
CA ARG A 134 2.95 0.07 9.97
C ARG A 134 2.85 1.52 9.54
N TRP A 135 2.26 2.36 10.38
CA TRP A 135 1.90 3.74 10.01
C TRP A 135 3.10 4.58 9.58
N ARG A 136 4.24 4.43 10.27
CA ARG A 136 5.50 5.12 9.91
C ARG A 136 5.96 4.81 8.47
N GLU A 137 5.66 3.63 7.98
CA GLU A 137 6.08 3.17 6.64
C GLU A 137 5.09 3.59 5.55
N ILE A 138 3.90 4.08 5.92
CA ILE A 138 2.92 4.60 4.95
C ILE A 138 3.41 5.92 4.31
N GLN A 139 4.35 6.63 4.94
CA GLN A 139 4.90 7.90 4.46
C GLN A 139 3.82 9.00 4.27
N LEU A 140 2.80 8.98 5.14
CA LEU A 140 1.76 10.02 5.25
C LEU A 140 1.86 10.78 6.57
N PRO A 141 1.48 12.06 6.63
CA PRO A 141 1.39 12.82 7.88
C PRO A 141 0.36 12.21 8.83
N ASN A 142 0.61 12.23 10.15
CA ASN A 142 -0.25 11.62 11.17
C ASN A 142 -1.72 12.05 11.13
N ARG A 143 -2.00 13.31 10.77
CA ARG A 143 -3.36 13.82 10.57
C ARG A 143 -4.16 13.07 9.50
N CYS A 144 -3.50 12.36 8.61
CA CYS A 144 -4.11 11.54 7.56
C CYS A 144 -4.51 10.15 8.06
N LEU A 145 -4.13 9.74 9.28
CA LEU A 145 -4.44 8.40 9.80
C LEU A 145 -5.96 8.12 9.82
N PRO A 146 -6.82 9.01 10.35
CA PRO A 146 -8.27 8.73 10.37
C PRO A 146 -8.85 8.50 8.97
N SER A 147 -8.47 9.32 7.98
CA SER A 147 -8.96 9.16 6.61
C SER A 147 -8.35 7.95 5.91
N PHE A 148 -7.10 7.59 6.24
CA PHE A 148 -6.47 6.34 5.83
C PHE A 148 -7.21 5.11 6.33
N LEU A 149 -7.58 5.09 7.61
CA LEU A 149 -8.32 3.98 8.21
C LEU A 149 -9.68 3.78 7.54
N ILE A 150 -10.37 4.85 7.13
CA ILE A 150 -11.61 4.78 6.34
C ILE A 150 -11.34 4.14 4.96
N CYS A 151 -10.20 4.45 4.33
CA CYS A 151 -9.80 3.88 3.05
C CYS A 151 -9.34 2.41 3.12
N ALA A 152 -8.92 1.94 4.30
CA ALA A 152 -8.25 0.66 4.51
C ALA A 152 -9.18 -0.58 4.59
N GLY A 153 -10.50 -0.36 4.59
CA GLY A 153 -11.49 -1.43 4.62
C GLY A 153 -11.60 -2.17 5.97
N PRO A 154 -12.59 -3.07 6.12
CA PRO A 154 -12.91 -3.71 7.40
C PRO A 154 -11.96 -4.84 7.82
N HIS A 155 -11.03 -5.25 6.95
CA HIS A 155 -10.18 -6.42 7.18
C HIS A 155 -8.85 -6.10 7.89
N VAL A 156 -8.63 -4.83 8.24
CA VAL A 156 -7.45 -4.42 9.01
C VAL A 156 -7.51 -5.04 10.40
N SER A 157 -6.55 -5.91 10.69
CA SER A 157 -6.46 -6.65 11.95
C SER A 157 -5.21 -6.31 12.76
N ARG A 158 -4.19 -5.72 12.13
CA ARG A 158 -2.93 -5.37 12.79
C ARG A 158 -2.45 -4.01 12.35
N VAL A 159 -2.36 -3.07 13.28
CA VAL A 159 -1.73 -1.77 13.04
C VAL A 159 -0.53 -1.60 13.94
N GLY A 160 0.62 -1.35 13.33
CA GLY A 160 1.86 -1.04 14.04
C GLY A 160 2.11 0.47 14.04
N LEU A 161 2.22 1.05 15.23
CA LEU A 161 2.58 2.47 15.40
C LEU A 161 4.04 2.69 15.78
N SER A 162 4.80 1.61 16.00
CA SER A 162 6.08 1.60 16.73
C SER A 162 6.95 2.83 16.48
N ASP A 163 7.08 3.60 17.55
CA ASP A 163 8.06 4.66 17.73
C ASP A 163 9.33 4.04 18.35
N SER A 164 10.07 3.24 17.59
CA SER A 164 11.42 2.86 18.02
C SER A 164 12.38 3.98 17.64
N PHE A 165 12.38 5.05 18.43
CA PHE A 165 13.49 5.94 18.79
C PHE A 165 12.91 6.99 19.74
N GLU A 166 12.93 6.68 21.04
CA GLU A 166 12.60 7.64 22.08
C GLU A 166 13.54 8.85 21.99
N HIS A 167 12.98 10.04 21.71
CA HIS A 167 13.30 11.33 22.33
C HIS A 167 12.74 12.49 21.48
N ARG A 168 11.41 12.70 21.45
CA ARG A 168 10.78 14.04 21.50
C ARG A 168 9.25 14.16 21.42
N ALA A 169 8.48 13.08 21.30
CA ALA A 169 7.08 13.22 20.89
C ALA A 169 6.07 12.76 21.96
N GLY A 170 5.94 13.52 23.06
CA GLY A 170 4.89 13.30 24.07
C GLY A 170 3.46 13.59 23.59
N ASN A 171 3.27 14.13 22.38
CA ASN A 171 1.94 14.49 21.86
C ASN A 171 1.48 13.61 20.67
N VAL A 172 2.41 12.91 20.00
CA VAL A 172 2.10 12.19 18.74
C VAL A 172 1.40 10.87 19.00
N THR A 173 1.77 10.19 20.09
CA THR A 173 1.14 8.92 20.48
C THR A 173 -0.33 9.09 20.84
N ASP A 174 -0.71 10.25 21.38
CA ASP A 174 -2.07 10.49 21.88
C ASP A 174 -3.08 10.70 20.74
N GLU A 175 -2.74 11.49 19.71
CA GLU A 175 -3.59 11.65 18.51
C GLU A 175 -3.81 10.33 17.76
N LEU A 176 -2.75 9.52 17.66
CA LEU A 176 -2.81 8.20 17.03
C LEU A 176 -3.68 7.25 17.85
N ARG A 177 -3.57 7.28 19.18
CA ARG A 177 -4.35 6.43 20.10
C ARG A 177 -5.84 6.78 20.05
N SER A 178 -6.19 8.07 20.09
CA SER A 178 -7.59 8.53 19.96
C SER A 178 -8.24 8.09 18.64
N SER A 179 -7.47 8.01 17.55
CA SER A 179 -7.99 7.53 16.25
C SER A 179 -8.37 6.04 16.27
N PHE A 180 -7.70 5.22 17.09
CA PHE A 180 -8.01 3.79 17.25
C PHE A 180 -9.13 3.53 18.23
N ASP A 181 -9.27 4.33 19.29
CA ASP A 181 -10.39 4.20 20.23
C ASP A 181 -11.74 4.35 19.49
N ILE A 182 -11.81 5.25 18.51
CA ILE A 182 -12.98 5.43 17.62
C ILE A 182 -13.24 4.20 16.72
N MET A 183 -12.21 3.41 16.39
CA MET A 183 -12.37 2.18 15.60
C MET A 183 -12.80 0.98 16.44
N ALA A 184 -12.33 0.88 17.69
CA ALA A 184 -12.69 -0.20 18.60
C ALA A 184 -14.19 -0.17 18.97
N GLU A 185 -14.84 0.99 18.94
CA GLU A 185 -16.29 1.12 19.14
C GLU A 185 -17.13 0.68 17.92
N ARG A 186 -16.50 0.39 16.77
CA ARG A 186 -17.18 -0.01 15.52
C ARG A 186 -17.17 -1.52 15.26
N SER A 187 -16.58 -2.34 16.14
CA SER A 187 -16.49 -3.81 16.02
C SER A 187 -17.50 -4.54 16.88
#